data_AF-A0A6N3Z2P5-F1
#
_entry.id   AF-A0A6N3Z2P5-F1
#
_cell.length_a   1.000
_cell.length_b   1.000
_cell.length_c   1.000
_cell.angle_alpha   90.00
_cell.angle_beta   90.00
_cell.angle_gamma   90.00
#
_symmetry.space_group_name_H-M   'P 1'
#
loop_
_entity.id
_entity.type
_entity.pdbx_description
1 polymer ?
#
loop_
_entity_poly.entity_id
_entity_poly.type
_entity_poly.pdbx_seq_one_letter_code
_entity_poly.pdbx_strand_id
1 'polypeptide(L)'
;MKHTKKLLFVTTLLASNISFAGSIISQDQGDGLIQALTKDYNQSDSSCGGDGSPSFLCTGIMLHGSQPTRDHVWNPTKAEKKSDGVSFSYLRHDSKYSELAYRFDSGYIVYQIFGSPSDKIDLEYNCFFPVDGSTDGREFAGCGAHENYPSESGSCESQGIHTANEWKKHYQSTSGSKSEHQCSFDVRDGSSSTSYNFAQGLAAMKLISDESMHIQNEVRASLWQDDIGDELPIQAFFYLEGSKSVGLEEAQDYQSDYYKTTGIAIPVIKLTLPNKSSEDAKFKFSRKEQAI
;
A
#
# COMPACT_ATOMS: atom_id res chain seq x y z
N MET A 1 -6.49 -58.94 60.54
CA MET A 1 -6.60 -57.48 60.31
C MET A 1 -5.48 -57.03 59.38
N LYS A 2 -5.78 -56.84 58.08
CA LYS A 2 -4.89 -56.17 57.12
C LYS A 2 -5.74 -55.12 56.42
N HIS A 3 -5.50 -53.84 56.70
CA HIS A 3 -6.16 -52.73 56.04
C HIS A 3 -5.24 -52.16 54.95
N THR A 4 -5.60 -52.40 53.69
CA THR A 4 -4.96 -51.77 52.54
C THR A 4 -5.74 -50.49 52.21
N LYS A 5 -5.17 -49.32 52.48
CA LYS A 5 -5.72 -48.03 52.03
C LYS A 5 -5.44 -47.87 50.52
N LYS A 6 -6.48 -47.85 49.70
CA LYS A 6 -6.42 -47.38 48.31
C LYS A 6 -6.58 -45.85 48.31
N LEU A 7 -5.56 -45.15 47.83
CA LEU A 7 -5.60 -43.72 47.57
C LEU A 7 -6.20 -43.51 46.18
N LEU A 8 -7.38 -42.87 46.09
CA LEU A 8 -7.94 -42.43 44.81
C LEU A 8 -7.34 -41.08 44.45
N PHE A 9 -6.60 -41.02 43.34
CA PHE A 9 -6.27 -39.76 42.67
C PHE A 9 -7.44 -39.37 41.77
N VAL A 10 -8.09 -38.25 42.08
CA VAL A 10 -9.09 -37.63 41.19
C VAL A 10 -8.35 -36.58 40.38
N THR A 11 -8.02 -36.92 39.13
CA THR A 11 -7.44 -35.97 38.18
C THR A 11 -8.58 -35.19 37.53
N THR A 12 -8.79 -33.95 37.96
CA THR A 12 -9.76 -33.05 37.34
C THR A 12 -9.16 -32.53 36.03
N LEU A 13 -9.53 -33.10 34.89
CA LEU A 13 -9.25 -32.51 33.58
C LEU A 13 -10.14 -31.26 33.42
N LEU A 14 -9.55 -30.07 33.56
CA LEU A 14 -10.17 -28.85 33.02
C LEU A 14 -10.00 -28.88 31.50
N ALA A 15 -11.04 -29.29 30.80
CA ALA A 15 -11.14 -29.06 29.36
C ALA A 15 -11.43 -27.57 29.14
N SER A 16 -10.38 -26.80 28.88
CA SER A 16 -10.52 -25.45 28.31
C SER A 16 -11.10 -25.59 26.90
N ASN A 17 -12.40 -25.36 26.77
CA ASN A 17 -13.04 -25.17 25.47
C ASN A 17 -12.49 -23.88 24.85
N ILE A 18 -11.40 -24.00 24.10
CA ILE A 18 -10.99 -22.94 23.17
C ILE A 18 -11.99 -23.01 22.02
N SER A 19 -13.09 -22.27 22.14
CA SER A 19 -13.94 -21.97 20.99
C SER A 19 -13.08 -21.17 20.02
N PHE A 20 -12.64 -21.81 18.94
CA PHE A 20 -12.25 -21.05 17.75
C PHE A 20 -13.50 -20.31 17.29
N ALA A 21 -13.62 -19.03 17.66
CA ALA A 21 -14.54 -18.13 17.00
C ALA A 21 -14.14 -18.16 15.53
N GLY A 22 -15.01 -18.70 14.67
CA GLY A 22 -14.75 -18.70 13.25
C GLY A 22 -14.77 -17.27 12.75
N SER A 23 -13.89 -16.95 11.80
CA SER A 23 -13.80 -15.62 11.19
C SER A 23 -15.20 -15.05 10.86
N ILE A 24 -15.49 -13.82 11.30
CA ILE A 24 -16.75 -13.14 10.93
C ILE A 24 -16.79 -12.79 9.45
N ILE A 25 -15.62 -12.70 8.80
CA ILE A 25 -15.50 -12.56 7.36
C ILE A 25 -15.77 -13.92 6.71
N SER A 26 -16.76 -13.94 5.80
CA SER A 26 -17.16 -15.13 5.07
C SER A 26 -16.17 -15.49 3.96
N GLN A 27 -16.22 -16.73 3.49
CA GLN A 27 -15.39 -17.14 2.36
C GLN A 27 -15.77 -16.35 1.10
N ASP A 28 -17.07 -16.13 0.86
CA ASP A 28 -17.57 -15.41 -0.30
C ASP A 28 -17.12 -13.94 -0.33
N GLN A 29 -17.08 -13.28 0.83
CA GLN A 29 -16.56 -11.91 0.96
C GLN A 29 -15.07 -11.86 0.59
N GLY A 30 -14.28 -12.80 1.13
CA GLY A 30 -12.87 -12.92 0.81
C GLY A 30 -12.62 -13.23 -0.67
N ASP A 31 -13.34 -14.18 -1.25
CA ASP A 31 -13.23 -14.54 -2.66
C ASP A 31 -13.60 -13.38 -3.59
N GLY A 32 -14.64 -12.61 -3.23
CA GLY A 32 -15.04 -11.39 -3.94
C GLY A 32 -13.95 -10.32 -3.91
N LEU A 33 -13.32 -10.10 -2.75
CA LEU A 33 -12.18 -9.18 -2.64
C LEU A 33 -11.01 -9.63 -3.52
N ILE A 34 -10.62 -10.92 -3.46
CA ILE A 34 -9.51 -11.44 -4.28
C ILE A 34 -9.81 -11.30 -5.77
N GLN A 35 -11.05 -11.51 -6.20
CA GLN A 35 -11.47 -11.29 -7.59
C GLN A 35 -11.37 -9.83 -8.00
N ALA A 36 -11.79 -8.89 -7.14
CA ALA A 36 -11.67 -7.46 -7.39
C ALA A 36 -10.20 -7.03 -7.52
N LEU A 37 -9.36 -7.36 -6.54
CA LEU A 37 -7.92 -7.03 -6.57
C LEU A 37 -7.22 -7.63 -7.79
N THR A 38 -7.54 -8.89 -8.13
CA THR A 38 -6.97 -9.55 -9.31
C THR A 38 -7.43 -8.87 -10.60
N LYS A 39 -8.70 -8.44 -10.68
CA LYS A 39 -9.22 -7.71 -11.84
C LYS A 39 -8.51 -6.36 -11.99
N ASP A 40 -8.38 -5.60 -10.91
CA ASP A 40 -7.79 -4.25 -10.92
C ASP A 40 -6.30 -4.29 -11.25
N TYR A 41 -5.57 -5.28 -10.72
CA TYR A 41 -4.16 -5.53 -11.06
C TYR A 41 -3.95 -5.83 -12.55
N ASN A 42 -4.87 -6.58 -13.18
CA ASN A 42 -4.74 -7.02 -14.57
C ASN A 42 -5.26 -6.00 -15.61
N GLN A 43 -5.74 -4.82 -15.19
CA GLN A 43 -6.12 -3.76 -16.12
C GLN A 43 -4.89 -3.03 -16.70
N SER A 44 -5.04 -2.43 -17.88
CA SER A 44 -3.99 -1.65 -18.56
C SER A 44 -4.45 -0.28 -19.04
N ASP A 45 -5.68 0.14 -18.68
CA ASP A 45 -6.21 1.41 -19.13
C ASP A 45 -5.28 2.56 -18.72
N SER A 46 -5.11 3.53 -19.63
CA SER A 46 -4.26 4.70 -19.39
C SER A 46 -4.96 5.79 -18.59
N SER A 47 -6.30 5.72 -18.47
CA SER A 47 -7.13 6.67 -17.72
C SER A 47 -8.46 6.04 -17.34
N CYS A 48 -9.16 6.70 -16.43
CA CYS A 48 -10.50 6.35 -15.98
C CYS A 48 -11.58 7.17 -16.69
N GLY A 49 -11.50 7.25 -18.03
CA GLY A 49 -12.52 7.90 -18.86
C GLY A 49 -12.17 9.29 -19.40
N GLY A 50 -10.92 9.74 -19.29
CA GLY A 50 -10.50 11.01 -19.88
C GLY A 50 -9.18 11.56 -19.35
N ASP A 51 -8.78 12.69 -19.92
CA ASP A 51 -7.74 13.52 -19.31
C ASP A 51 -8.29 14.16 -18.02
N GLY A 52 -7.48 14.19 -16.96
CA GLY A 52 -7.93 14.58 -15.61
C GLY A 52 -8.28 13.41 -14.70
N SER A 53 -8.41 12.19 -15.22
CA SER A 53 -8.73 10.99 -14.44
C SER A 53 -7.66 9.90 -14.62
N PRO A 54 -6.51 10.00 -13.92
CA PRO A 54 -5.44 9.01 -14.01
C PRO A 54 -5.91 7.59 -13.73
N SER A 55 -5.28 6.61 -14.35
CA SER A 55 -5.72 5.21 -14.27
C SER A 55 -5.73 4.62 -12.86
N PHE A 56 -4.96 5.20 -11.92
CA PHE A 56 -4.96 4.76 -10.52
C PHE A 56 -6.28 5.05 -9.79
N LEU A 57 -7.15 5.91 -10.35
CA LEU A 57 -8.46 6.22 -9.76
C LEU A 57 -9.48 5.08 -9.94
N CYS A 58 -9.22 4.11 -10.80
CA CYS A 58 -10.15 3.01 -11.10
C CYS A 58 -9.48 1.65 -11.35
N THR A 59 -8.15 1.59 -11.38
CA THR A 59 -7.38 0.35 -11.62
C THR A 59 -6.12 0.32 -10.78
N GLY A 60 -5.46 -0.84 -10.73
CA GLY A 60 -4.25 -1.05 -9.93
C GLY A 60 -4.53 -1.00 -8.42
N ILE A 61 -3.53 -1.31 -7.61
CA ILE A 61 -3.66 -1.47 -6.16
C ILE A 61 -2.79 -0.44 -5.46
N MET A 62 -3.38 0.39 -4.59
CA MET A 62 -2.64 1.30 -3.72
C MET A 62 -2.28 0.59 -2.41
N LEU A 63 -0.98 0.45 -2.17
CA LEU A 63 -0.41 -0.25 -1.01
C LEU A 63 0.28 0.77 -0.11
N HIS A 64 -0.16 0.87 1.13
CA HIS A 64 0.59 1.56 2.18
C HIS A 64 1.29 0.52 3.04
N GLY A 65 2.62 0.40 2.88
CA GLY A 65 3.44 -0.47 3.74
C GLY A 65 3.61 0.16 5.12
N SER A 66 3.49 -0.65 6.17
CA SER A 66 3.58 -0.16 7.54
C SER A 66 4.13 -1.23 8.49
N GLN A 67 4.23 -0.86 9.75
CA GLN A 67 4.59 -1.73 10.87
C GLN A 67 3.73 -1.35 12.08
N PRO A 68 3.59 -2.23 13.08
CA PRO A 68 2.81 -1.92 14.28
C PRO A 68 3.28 -0.63 14.96
N THR A 69 2.31 0.23 15.28
CA THR A 69 2.55 1.48 16.00
C THR A 69 1.88 1.43 17.37
N ARG A 70 2.15 2.43 18.21
CA ARG A 70 1.43 2.57 19.50
C ARG A 70 0.02 3.11 19.32
N ASP A 71 -0.18 3.86 18.24
CA ASP A 71 -1.47 4.41 17.83
C ASP A 71 -2.05 3.49 16.74
N HIS A 72 -3.05 3.95 16.01
CA HIS A 72 -3.62 3.18 14.90
C HIS A 72 -2.71 3.16 13.67
N VAL A 73 -2.61 2.01 13.00
CA VAL A 73 -1.75 1.86 11.80
C VAL A 73 -2.17 2.78 10.64
N TRP A 74 -3.42 3.23 10.62
CA TRP A 74 -3.97 4.16 9.62
C TRP A 74 -3.85 5.64 10.01
N ASN A 75 -3.32 5.95 11.20
CA ASN A 75 -2.98 7.33 11.54
C ASN A 75 -1.64 7.70 10.90
N PRO A 76 -1.52 8.90 10.28
CA PRO A 76 -0.26 9.31 9.71
C PRO A 76 0.88 9.30 10.74
N THR A 77 2.00 8.71 10.35
CA THR A 77 3.21 8.60 11.18
C THR A 77 3.82 9.98 11.44
N LYS A 78 4.77 10.05 12.39
CA LYS A 78 5.52 11.29 12.65
C LYS A 78 6.28 11.79 11.43
N ALA A 79 6.78 10.89 10.59
CA ALA A 79 7.51 11.25 9.38
C ALA A 79 6.55 11.86 8.35
N GLU A 80 5.38 11.27 8.16
CA GLU A 80 4.35 11.76 7.23
C GLU A 80 3.76 13.09 7.69
N LYS A 81 3.53 13.25 9.00
CA LYS A 81 3.14 14.54 9.61
C LYS A 81 4.19 15.63 9.39
N LYS A 82 5.47 15.27 9.34
CA LYS A 82 6.56 16.20 9.06
C LYS A 82 6.63 16.58 7.58
N SER A 83 6.43 15.62 6.68
CA SER A 83 6.47 15.84 5.23
C SER A 83 5.15 16.30 4.62
N ASP A 84 4.10 16.41 5.41
CA ASP A 84 2.74 16.81 4.99
C ASP A 84 2.11 15.89 3.94
N GLY A 85 2.37 14.59 4.03
CA GLY A 85 1.64 13.62 3.22
C GLY A 85 1.94 12.17 3.54
N VAL A 86 1.13 11.28 2.96
CA VAL A 86 1.21 9.83 3.13
C VAL A 86 1.66 9.16 1.84
N SER A 87 2.57 8.19 1.95
CA SER A 87 3.12 7.47 0.79
C SER A 87 2.38 6.18 0.52
N PHE A 88 2.10 5.93 -0.75
CA PHE A 88 1.57 4.68 -1.27
C PHE A 88 2.48 4.17 -2.38
N SER A 89 2.56 2.86 -2.53
CA SER A 89 3.07 2.24 -3.75
C SER A 89 1.90 1.75 -4.60
N TYR A 90 2.00 1.93 -5.91
CA TYR A 90 0.98 1.57 -6.89
C TYR A 90 1.37 0.30 -7.66
N LEU A 91 0.60 -0.77 -7.48
CA LEU A 91 0.86 -2.07 -8.08
C LEU A 91 -0.18 -2.41 -9.15
N ARG A 92 0.30 -2.64 -10.37
CA ARG A 92 -0.47 -3.13 -11.52
C ARG A 92 0.43 -4.02 -12.38
N HIS A 93 -0.15 -4.79 -13.31
CA HIS A 93 0.63 -5.71 -14.14
C HIS A 93 1.70 -5.02 -15.01
N ASP A 94 1.66 -3.71 -15.16
CA ASP A 94 2.64 -2.90 -15.88
C ASP A 94 3.48 -1.96 -14.97
N SER A 95 3.31 -2.05 -13.64
CA SER A 95 4.01 -1.23 -12.63
C SER A 95 4.56 -2.09 -11.47
N LYS A 96 5.27 -3.16 -11.83
CA LYS A 96 5.74 -4.19 -10.89
C LYS A 96 7.00 -3.78 -10.13
N TYR A 97 7.09 -4.23 -8.88
CA TYR A 97 8.26 -4.15 -8.00
C TYR A 97 8.25 -5.35 -7.03
N SER A 98 9.41 -5.66 -6.45
CA SER A 98 9.64 -6.88 -5.64
C SER A 98 9.68 -6.67 -4.14
N GLU A 99 9.77 -5.42 -3.66
CA GLU A 99 9.77 -5.09 -2.23
C GLU A 99 9.00 -3.78 -1.96
N LEU A 100 8.56 -3.60 -0.71
CA LEU A 100 7.97 -2.35 -0.23
C LEU A 100 9.05 -1.42 0.33
N ALA A 101 8.71 -0.14 0.47
CA ALA A 101 9.54 0.83 1.18
C ALA A 101 9.94 0.31 2.57
N TYR A 102 11.17 0.57 2.99
CA TYR A 102 11.75 0.11 4.27
C TYR A 102 11.67 -1.40 4.51
N ARG A 103 11.32 -2.20 3.48
CA ARG A 103 11.08 -3.64 3.57
C ARG A 103 9.98 -4.00 4.57
N PHE A 104 8.92 -3.19 4.61
CA PHE A 104 7.73 -3.54 5.36
C PHE A 104 7.19 -4.90 4.93
N ASP A 105 6.78 -5.69 5.91
CA ASP A 105 6.26 -7.04 5.75
C ASP A 105 4.72 -7.07 5.69
N SER A 106 4.07 -5.97 6.05
CA SER A 106 2.63 -5.81 6.16
C SER A 106 2.18 -4.38 5.85
N GLY A 107 0.87 -4.16 5.81
CA GLY A 107 0.28 -2.85 5.57
C GLY A 107 -1.20 -2.92 5.26
N TYR A 108 -1.71 -1.90 4.58
CA TYR A 108 -3.10 -1.87 4.12
C TYR A 108 -3.23 -1.43 2.65
N ILE A 109 -4.31 -1.90 2.04
CA ILE A 109 -4.77 -1.51 0.71
C ILE A 109 -5.91 -0.50 0.90
N VAL A 110 -5.91 0.55 0.09
CA VAL A 110 -7.06 1.46 -0.02
C VAL A 110 -7.79 1.25 -1.35
N TYR A 111 -9.11 1.45 -1.33
CA TYR A 111 -9.92 1.51 -2.54
C TYR A 111 -9.42 2.61 -3.46
N GLN A 112 -9.52 2.37 -4.77
CA GLN A 112 -9.42 3.43 -5.75
C GLN A 112 -10.68 4.32 -5.65
N ILE A 113 -10.55 5.62 -5.89
CA ILE A 113 -11.64 6.59 -5.70
C ILE A 113 -12.94 6.17 -6.42
N PHE A 114 -12.87 5.76 -7.70
CA PHE A 114 -14.08 5.37 -8.45
C PHE A 114 -14.60 3.97 -8.12
N GLY A 115 -13.87 3.19 -7.32
CA GLY A 115 -14.29 1.89 -6.79
C GLY A 115 -14.67 1.91 -5.31
N SER A 116 -14.53 3.05 -4.64
CA SER A 116 -14.70 3.19 -3.20
C SER A 116 -16.17 3.19 -2.77
N PRO A 117 -16.52 2.63 -1.58
CA PRO A 117 -17.84 2.83 -0.99
C PRO A 117 -18.15 4.33 -0.78
N SER A 118 -19.41 4.72 -1.00
CA SER A 118 -19.81 6.14 -0.99
C SER A 118 -19.73 6.83 0.38
N ASP A 119 -19.56 6.07 1.46
CA ASP A 119 -19.35 6.57 2.82
C ASP A 119 -17.88 6.84 3.13
N LYS A 120 -16.95 6.55 2.21
CA LYS A 120 -15.51 6.81 2.39
C LYS A 120 -15.11 8.13 1.76
N ILE A 121 -14.09 8.76 2.33
CA ILE A 121 -13.48 9.95 1.75
C ILE A 121 -12.67 9.60 0.51
N ASP A 122 -12.59 10.55 -0.42
CA ASP A 122 -11.64 10.52 -1.52
C ASP A 122 -10.28 11.04 -1.02
N LEU A 123 -9.22 10.24 -1.21
CA LEU A 123 -7.87 10.69 -0.87
C LEU A 123 -7.37 11.70 -1.91
N GLU A 124 -6.80 12.80 -1.46
CA GLU A 124 -6.20 13.79 -2.36
C GLU A 124 -4.80 13.34 -2.77
N TYR A 125 -4.61 12.94 -4.03
CA TYR A 125 -3.32 12.51 -4.57
C TYR A 125 -2.57 13.68 -5.21
N ASN A 126 -1.31 13.86 -4.83
CA ASN A 126 -0.51 15.03 -5.19
C ASN A 126 0.48 14.77 -6.33
N CYS A 127 1.31 13.76 -6.20
CA CYS A 127 2.33 13.48 -7.21
C CYS A 127 2.69 11.99 -7.26
N PHE A 128 3.36 11.63 -8.36
CA PHE A 128 3.86 10.28 -8.61
C PHE A 128 5.34 10.27 -8.98
N PHE A 129 6.08 9.37 -8.36
CA PHE A 129 7.48 9.06 -8.65
C PHE A 129 7.59 7.65 -9.22
N PRO A 130 8.29 7.43 -10.36
CA PRO A 130 8.47 6.08 -10.93
C PRO A 130 9.21 5.10 -10.00
N VAL A 131 10.06 5.60 -9.11
CA VAL A 131 10.74 4.85 -8.05
C VAL A 131 10.81 5.71 -6.79
N ASP A 132 11.09 5.13 -5.61
CA ASP A 132 11.22 5.80 -4.31
C ASP A 132 11.75 7.24 -4.43
N GLY A 133 10.93 8.20 -4.03
CA GLY A 133 11.17 9.62 -4.20
C GLY A 133 12.04 10.24 -3.11
N SER A 134 12.34 9.54 -2.00
CA SER A 134 12.95 10.15 -0.81
C SER A 134 12.13 11.36 -0.32
N THR A 135 10.82 11.15 -0.16
CA THR A 135 9.83 12.22 0.04
C THR A 135 9.84 12.85 1.43
N ASP A 136 10.62 12.30 2.37
CA ASP A 136 10.86 12.86 3.69
C ASP A 136 11.80 14.08 3.70
N GLY A 137 12.62 14.23 2.64
CA GLY A 137 13.53 15.36 2.42
C GLY A 137 13.03 16.39 1.39
N ARG A 138 11.74 16.36 1.04
CA ARG A 138 11.13 17.21 0.00
C ARG A 138 10.11 18.21 0.56
N GLU A 139 10.00 19.35 -0.10
CA GLU A 139 8.95 20.34 0.17
C GLU A 139 7.57 19.91 -0.39
N PHE A 140 6.52 20.68 -0.09
CA PHE A 140 5.17 20.56 -0.68
C PHE A 140 4.58 19.14 -0.64
N ALA A 141 4.28 18.62 0.55
CA ALA A 141 3.72 17.27 0.74
C ALA A 141 4.63 16.13 0.21
N GLY A 142 5.93 16.38 0.05
CA GLY A 142 6.87 15.45 -0.57
C GLY A 142 6.92 15.50 -2.11
N CYS A 143 6.22 16.44 -2.73
CA CYS A 143 6.14 16.60 -4.18
C CYS A 143 7.04 17.69 -4.77
N GLY A 144 7.67 18.48 -3.89
CA GLY A 144 8.62 19.52 -4.23
C GLY A 144 10.05 19.01 -4.47
N ALA A 145 10.97 19.98 -4.55
CA ALA A 145 12.38 19.67 -4.64
C ALA A 145 12.90 19.07 -3.33
N HIS A 146 13.83 18.13 -3.47
CA HIS A 146 14.62 17.58 -2.38
C HIS A 146 15.71 18.57 -1.96
N GLU A 147 16.01 18.64 -0.66
CA GLU A 147 16.99 19.60 -0.09
C GLU A 147 18.40 19.50 -0.70
N ASN A 148 18.80 18.30 -1.13
CA ASN A 148 20.10 18.05 -1.77
C ASN A 148 20.14 18.41 -3.27
N TYR A 149 18.98 18.56 -3.93
CA TYR A 149 18.86 18.91 -5.35
C TYR A 149 17.80 19.99 -5.57
N PRO A 150 17.93 21.17 -4.93
CA PRO A 150 16.85 22.16 -4.84
C PRO A 150 16.41 22.74 -6.20
N SER A 151 17.26 22.69 -7.23
CA SER A 151 16.96 23.18 -8.58
C SER A 151 16.66 22.10 -9.62
N GLU A 152 16.84 20.82 -9.27
CA GLU A 152 16.85 19.71 -10.24
C GLU A 152 15.85 18.60 -9.87
N SER A 153 15.22 18.65 -8.70
CA SER A 153 14.35 17.56 -8.22
C SER A 153 12.91 17.97 -7.98
N GLY A 154 12.51 19.21 -8.33
CA GLY A 154 11.12 19.66 -8.24
C GLY A 154 10.17 18.92 -9.21
N SER A 155 8.95 19.44 -9.40
CA SER A 155 8.01 18.85 -10.36
C SER A 155 8.61 18.75 -11.77
N CYS A 156 8.35 17.65 -12.48
CA CYS A 156 8.83 17.42 -13.84
C CYS A 156 8.36 18.53 -14.81
N GLU A 157 7.11 18.99 -14.66
CA GLU A 157 6.54 20.07 -15.47
C GLU A 157 7.38 21.36 -15.38
N SER A 158 7.79 21.74 -14.17
CA SER A 158 8.60 22.94 -13.93
C SER A 158 10.00 22.88 -14.55
N GLN A 159 10.45 21.68 -14.90
CA GLN A 159 11.75 21.39 -15.50
C GLN A 159 11.65 21.12 -17.01
N GLY A 160 10.45 21.22 -17.60
CA GLY A 160 10.21 20.89 -19.00
C GLY A 160 10.37 19.40 -19.32
N ILE A 161 10.16 18.54 -18.32
CA ILE A 161 10.22 17.08 -18.44
C ILE A 161 8.77 16.59 -18.52
N HIS A 162 8.36 16.09 -19.69
CA HIS A 162 6.97 15.65 -19.89
C HIS A 162 6.87 14.18 -20.27
N THR A 163 7.95 13.56 -20.74
CA THR A 163 7.93 12.18 -21.23
C THR A 163 8.78 11.24 -20.37
N ALA A 164 8.46 9.95 -20.43
CA ALA A 164 9.23 8.89 -19.79
C ALA A 164 10.73 8.89 -20.19
N ASN A 165 11.04 9.21 -21.45
CA ASN A 165 12.42 9.26 -21.94
C ASN A 165 13.18 10.47 -21.39
N GLU A 166 12.53 11.64 -21.31
CA GLU A 166 13.11 12.83 -20.69
C GLU A 166 13.34 12.59 -19.20
N TRP A 167 12.35 12.01 -18.51
CA TRP A 167 12.50 11.62 -17.10
C TRP A 167 13.67 10.67 -16.91
N LYS A 168 13.80 9.62 -17.74
CA LYS A 168 14.93 8.68 -17.64
C LYS A 168 16.27 9.38 -17.85
N LYS A 169 16.35 10.27 -18.85
CA LYS A 169 17.56 11.04 -19.13
C LYS A 169 17.97 11.90 -17.93
N HIS A 170 17.01 12.56 -17.29
CA HIS A 170 17.21 13.33 -16.06
C HIS A 170 17.60 12.44 -14.87
N TYR A 171 16.85 11.38 -14.63
CA TYR A 171 17.13 10.40 -13.56
C TYR A 171 18.56 9.83 -13.66
N GLN A 172 19.08 9.64 -14.87
CA GLN A 172 20.42 9.12 -15.13
C GLN A 172 21.52 10.20 -15.26
N SER A 173 21.20 11.50 -15.17
CA SER A 173 22.19 12.57 -15.34
C SER A 173 23.01 12.85 -14.09
N THR A 174 22.58 12.36 -12.92
CA THR A 174 23.33 12.50 -11.67
C THR A 174 24.23 11.30 -11.42
N SER A 175 25.39 11.55 -10.79
CA SER A 175 26.23 10.52 -10.17
C SER A 175 25.96 10.33 -8.68
N GLY A 176 25.12 11.19 -8.08
CA GLY A 176 24.69 11.10 -6.69
C GLY A 176 23.40 10.29 -6.50
N SER A 177 22.67 10.58 -5.42
CA SER A 177 21.39 9.91 -5.13
C SER A 177 20.35 10.21 -6.20
N LYS A 178 19.94 9.18 -6.97
CA LYS A 178 18.92 9.34 -8.02
C LYS A 178 17.51 9.52 -7.46
N SER A 179 17.20 8.87 -6.33
CA SER A 179 15.92 9.01 -5.63
C SER A 179 15.66 10.44 -5.20
N GLU A 180 16.71 11.14 -4.73
CA GLU A 180 16.65 12.55 -4.35
C GLU A 180 16.67 13.49 -5.57
N HIS A 181 17.35 13.12 -6.66
CA HIS A 181 17.50 13.95 -7.87
C HIS A 181 16.28 13.92 -8.79
N GLN A 182 15.52 12.82 -8.82
CA GLN A 182 14.39 12.66 -9.73
C GLN A 182 13.32 13.75 -9.53
N CYS A 183 12.62 14.08 -10.61
CA CYS A 183 11.44 14.92 -10.59
C CYS A 183 10.16 14.09 -10.37
N SER A 184 9.10 14.75 -9.90
CA SER A 184 7.77 14.15 -9.68
C SER A 184 6.78 14.50 -10.80
N PHE A 185 5.93 13.56 -11.19
CA PHE A 185 4.80 13.82 -12.09
C PHE A 185 3.61 14.37 -11.28
N ASP A 186 3.06 15.51 -11.69
CA ASP A 186 1.87 16.10 -11.05
C ASP A 186 0.61 15.31 -11.41
N VAL A 187 -0.11 14.86 -10.38
CA VAL A 187 -1.37 14.12 -10.52
C VAL A 187 -2.51 14.73 -9.69
N ARG A 188 -2.33 15.96 -9.18
CA ARG A 188 -3.36 16.68 -8.43
C ARG A 188 -4.65 16.81 -9.22
N ASP A 189 -5.76 16.65 -8.51
CA ASP A 189 -7.06 16.97 -9.10
C ASP A 189 -7.07 18.44 -9.55
N GLY A 190 -7.68 18.68 -10.71
CA GLY A 190 -7.68 19.99 -11.38
C GLY A 190 -6.39 20.39 -12.10
N SER A 191 -5.27 19.66 -11.95
CA SER A 191 -4.08 19.87 -12.79
C SER A 191 -4.32 19.37 -14.22
N SER A 192 -3.64 19.99 -15.20
CA SER A 192 -3.72 19.57 -16.60
C SER A 192 -2.97 18.26 -16.84
N SER A 193 -3.45 17.44 -17.77
CA SER A 193 -2.71 16.28 -18.28
C SER A 193 -2.42 15.19 -17.23
N THR A 194 -3.14 15.13 -16.10
CA THR A 194 -2.82 14.21 -14.99
C THR A 194 -2.80 12.74 -15.42
N SER A 195 -3.74 12.34 -16.29
CA SER A 195 -3.77 11.00 -16.88
C SER A 195 -2.53 10.71 -17.71
N TYR A 196 -2.10 11.69 -18.51
CA TYR A 196 -0.87 11.57 -19.30
C TYR A 196 0.36 11.52 -18.40
N ASN A 197 0.48 12.40 -17.41
CA ASN A 197 1.59 12.48 -16.47
C ASN A 197 1.79 11.15 -15.74
N PHE A 198 0.70 10.59 -15.19
CA PHE A 198 0.76 9.29 -14.52
C PHE A 198 1.19 8.18 -15.49
N ALA A 199 0.62 8.14 -16.70
CA ALA A 199 1.01 7.17 -17.72
C ALA A 199 2.50 7.29 -18.13
N GLN A 200 3.05 8.51 -18.19
CA GLN A 200 4.47 8.72 -18.45
C GLN A 200 5.34 8.25 -17.28
N GLY A 201 4.88 8.40 -16.04
CA GLY A 201 5.55 7.81 -14.89
C GLY A 201 5.60 6.28 -14.95
N LEU A 202 4.48 5.61 -15.29
CA LEU A 202 4.46 4.15 -15.47
C LEU A 202 5.38 3.71 -16.62
N ALA A 203 5.38 4.46 -17.73
CA ALA A 203 6.29 4.21 -18.83
C ALA A 203 7.76 4.42 -18.44
N ALA A 204 8.06 5.38 -17.55
CA ALA A 204 9.40 5.61 -17.03
C ALA A 204 9.91 4.39 -16.23
N MET A 205 9.07 3.80 -15.37
CA MET A 205 9.38 2.53 -14.69
C MET A 205 9.85 1.46 -15.69
N LYS A 206 9.06 1.26 -16.77
CA LYS A 206 9.39 0.29 -17.80
C LYS A 206 10.73 0.55 -18.49
N LEU A 207 11.12 1.82 -18.68
CA LEU A 207 12.40 2.18 -19.30
C LEU A 207 13.62 1.94 -18.40
N ILE A 208 13.41 1.78 -17.10
CA ILE A 208 14.42 1.48 -16.09
C ILE A 208 14.10 0.19 -15.33
N SER A 209 13.48 -0.79 -15.99
CA SER A 209 12.94 -1.99 -15.33
C SER A 209 13.96 -2.77 -14.50
N ASP A 210 15.24 -2.72 -14.86
CA ASP A 210 16.31 -3.37 -14.08
C ASP A 210 16.48 -2.74 -12.68
N GLU A 211 16.19 -1.44 -12.54
CA GLU A 211 16.16 -0.72 -11.26
C GLU A 211 14.76 -0.76 -10.63
N SER A 212 13.71 -0.41 -11.39
CA SER A 212 12.35 -0.27 -10.84
C SER A 212 11.70 -1.60 -10.41
N MET A 213 12.22 -2.75 -10.85
CA MET A 213 11.77 -4.04 -10.32
C MET A 213 12.21 -4.26 -8.87
N HIS A 214 13.24 -3.56 -8.41
CA HIS A 214 13.84 -3.70 -7.08
C HIS A 214 13.66 -2.47 -6.20
N ILE A 215 12.92 -1.47 -6.68
CA ILE A 215 12.60 -0.24 -5.94
C ILE A 215 11.14 0.07 -6.21
N GLN A 216 10.33 0.16 -5.16
CA GLN A 216 8.92 0.52 -5.26
C GLN A 216 8.76 1.91 -5.91
N ASN A 217 7.66 2.11 -6.63
CA ASN A 217 7.22 3.46 -6.99
C ASN A 217 6.56 4.15 -5.78
N GLU A 218 6.27 5.44 -5.93
CA GLU A 218 5.69 6.22 -4.84
C GLU A 218 4.65 7.22 -5.35
N VAL A 219 3.42 7.07 -4.86
CA VAL A 219 2.33 8.04 -4.98
C VAL A 219 2.20 8.76 -3.66
N ARG A 220 2.18 10.09 -3.68
CA ARG A 220 2.00 10.92 -2.49
C ARG A 220 0.57 11.40 -2.40
N ALA A 221 -0.08 11.14 -1.28
CA ALA A 221 -1.38 11.70 -0.92
C ALA A 221 -1.24 12.78 0.17
N SER A 222 -2.18 13.71 0.24
CA SER A 222 -2.28 14.68 1.33
C SER A 222 -2.51 13.98 2.67
N LEU A 223 -2.11 14.65 3.76
CA LEU A 223 -2.44 14.18 5.11
C LEU A 223 -3.94 14.18 5.35
N TRP A 224 -4.36 13.20 6.14
CA TRP A 224 -5.67 13.19 6.79
C TRP A 224 -5.54 13.34 8.31
N GLN A 225 -6.65 13.55 8.99
CA GLN A 225 -6.69 13.68 10.45
C GLN A 225 -6.44 12.32 11.12
N ASP A 226 -5.92 12.32 12.34
CA ASP A 226 -5.87 11.09 13.13
C ASP A 226 -7.28 10.61 13.47
N ASP A 227 -7.41 9.30 13.72
CA ASP A 227 -8.58 8.67 14.32
C ASP A 227 -9.88 8.71 13.49
N ILE A 228 -9.76 8.83 12.16
CA ILE A 228 -10.88 8.78 11.19
C ILE A 228 -10.99 7.43 10.46
N GLY A 229 -10.58 6.34 11.12
CA GLY A 229 -10.45 5.03 10.46
C GLY A 229 -11.71 4.56 9.72
N ASP A 230 -12.90 4.87 10.25
CA ASP A 230 -14.19 4.55 9.67
C ASP A 230 -14.55 5.38 8.42
N GLU A 231 -13.91 6.54 8.23
CA GLU A 231 -14.04 7.39 7.04
C GLU A 231 -13.02 7.04 5.94
N LEU A 232 -11.89 6.42 6.30
CA LEU A 232 -10.82 6.07 5.35
C LEU A 232 -11.23 4.95 4.38
N PRO A 233 -10.82 5.02 3.10
CA PRO A 233 -11.14 4.00 2.10
C PRO A 233 -10.29 2.73 2.26
N ILE A 234 -10.05 2.24 3.47
CA ILE A 234 -9.29 1.00 3.69
C ILE A 234 -10.12 -0.19 3.18
N GLN A 235 -9.52 -0.97 2.29
CA GLN A 235 -10.16 -2.12 1.64
C GLN A 235 -9.74 -3.46 2.25
N ALA A 236 -8.47 -3.58 2.64
CA ALA A 236 -7.89 -4.80 3.19
C ALA A 236 -6.62 -4.49 3.98
N PHE A 237 -6.33 -5.29 5.01
CA PHE A 237 -4.98 -5.41 5.54
C PHE A 237 -4.24 -6.50 4.77
N PHE A 238 -2.93 -6.36 4.60
CA PHE A 238 -2.13 -7.35 3.90
C PHE A 238 -0.84 -7.68 4.63
N TYR A 239 -0.30 -8.85 4.30
CA TYR A 239 1.07 -9.23 4.60
C TYR A 239 1.72 -9.90 3.39
N LEU A 240 3.05 -9.84 3.31
CA LEU A 240 3.80 -10.37 2.19
C LEU A 240 4.08 -11.88 2.34
N GLU A 241 3.89 -12.66 1.27
CA GLU A 241 4.37 -14.04 1.21
C GLU A 241 5.90 -14.06 1.40
N GLY A 242 6.37 -14.77 2.43
CA GLY A 242 7.80 -14.85 2.76
C GLY A 242 8.21 -14.02 3.98
N SER A 243 7.34 -13.16 4.51
CA SER A 243 7.55 -12.34 5.73
C SER A 243 7.62 -13.14 7.04
N LYS A 244 7.74 -14.48 6.96
CA LYS A 244 7.58 -15.42 8.08
C LYS A 244 6.25 -15.18 8.82
N SER A 245 6.16 -15.56 10.10
CA SER A 245 4.96 -15.33 10.92
C SER A 245 4.74 -13.86 11.29
N VAL A 246 5.75 -13.00 11.16
CA VAL A 246 5.72 -11.60 11.61
C VAL A 246 4.67 -10.81 10.84
N GLY A 247 4.77 -10.72 9.51
CA GLY A 247 3.81 -9.91 8.74
C GLY A 247 2.35 -10.34 8.92
N LEU A 248 2.07 -11.64 9.11
CA LEU A 248 0.71 -12.11 9.40
C LEU A 248 0.23 -11.64 10.78
N GLU A 249 1.07 -11.73 11.81
CA GLU A 249 0.75 -11.25 13.17
C GLU A 249 0.46 -9.74 13.15
N GLU A 250 1.28 -8.96 12.45
CA GLU A 250 1.08 -7.52 12.28
C GLU A 250 -0.26 -7.20 11.59
N ALA A 251 -0.57 -7.86 10.47
CA ALA A 251 -1.83 -7.65 9.75
C ALA A 251 -3.06 -8.06 10.58
N GLN A 252 -2.94 -9.10 11.41
CA GLN A 252 -3.97 -9.54 12.34
C GLN A 252 -4.18 -8.54 13.49
N ASP A 253 -3.10 -7.92 13.97
CA ASP A 253 -3.18 -6.84 14.96
C ASP A 253 -3.88 -5.62 14.37
N TYR A 254 -3.56 -5.23 13.13
CA TYR A 254 -4.24 -4.14 12.43
C TYR A 254 -5.74 -4.42 12.28
N GLN A 255 -6.10 -5.62 11.84
CA GLN A 255 -7.49 -6.03 11.69
C GLN A 255 -8.25 -6.00 13.02
N SER A 256 -7.62 -6.52 14.09
CA SER A 256 -8.21 -6.55 15.41
C SER A 256 -8.42 -5.16 15.99
N ASP A 257 -7.44 -4.27 15.84
CA ASP A 257 -7.52 -2.89 16.28
C ASP A 257 -8.59 -2.12 15.50
N TYR A 258 -8.58 -2.23 14.16
CA TYR A 258 -9.55 -1.57 13.30
C TYR A 258 -10.99 -1.99 13.62
N TYR A 259 -11.24 -3.29 13.80
CA TYR A 259 -12.56 -3.78 14.13
C TYR A 259 -13.03 -3.33 15.53
N LYS A 260 -12.13 -3.30 16.53
CA LYS A 260 -12.46 -2.81 17.88
C LYS A 260 -12.77 -1.31 17.88
N THR A 261 -12.07 -0.55 17.04
CA THR A 261 -12.18 0.92 16.98
C THR A 261 -13.40 1.37 16.18
N THR A 262 -13.64 0.75 15.03
CA THR A 262 -14.66 1.20 14.06
C THR A 262 -15.92 0.32 14.02
N GLY A 263 -15.82 -0.93 14.49
CA GLY A 263 -16.86 -1.94 14.30
C GLY A 263 -16.95 -2.49 12.85
N ILE A 264 -16.09 -2.06 11.94
CA ILE A 264 -16.08 -2.47 10.53
C ILE A 264 -15.13 -3.64 10.34
N ALA A 265 -15.62 -4.74 9.76
CA ALA A 265 -14.83 -5.93 9.50
C ALA A 265 -14.13 -5.85 8.13
N ILE A 266 -12.80 -5.67 8.13
CA ILE A 266 -11.96 -5.62 6.93
C ILE A 266 -11.09 -6.89 6.82
N PRO A 267 -10.96 -7.53 5.64
CA PRO A 267 -10.15 -8.75 5.49
C PRO A 267 -8.64 -8.53 5.63
N VAL A 268 -7.96 -9.53 6.21
CA VAL A 268 -6.52 -9.77 6.04
C VAL A 268 -6.31 -10.65 4.82
N ILE A 269 -5.40 -10.27 3.93
CA ILE A 269 -5.00 -11.09 2.78
C ILE A 269 -3.49 -11.29 2.74
N LYS A 270 -3.08 -12.36 2.07
CA LYS A 270 -1.68 -12.58 1.70
C LYS A 270 -1.42 -12.03 0.30
N LEU A 271 -0.40 -11.18 0.19
CA LEU A 271 0.11 -10.62 -1.05
C LEU A 271 1.44 -11.29 -1.42
N THR A 272 1.54 -11.86 -2.62
CA THR A 272 2.82 -12.26 -3.21
C THR A 272 3.22 -11.21 -4.24
N LEU A 273 4.32 -10.49 -4.00
CA LEU A 273 4.89 -9.58 -5.00
C LEU A 273 5.68 -10.35 -6.08
N PRO A 274 5.74 -9.83 -7.32
CA PRO A 274 6.53 -10.43 -8.38
C PRO A 274 8.03 -10.21 -8.14
N ASN A 275 8.86 -11.26 -8.30
CA ASN A 275 10.32 -11.11 -8.15
C ASN A 275 11.01 -10.63 -9.44
N LYS A 276 10.31 -10.70 -10.57
CA LYS A 276 10.78 -10.31 -11.91
C LYS A 276 9.60 -9.93 -12.79
N SER A 277 9.87 -9.21 -13.88
CA SER A 277 8.84 -8.67 -14.78
C SER A 277 7.90 -9.72 -15.41
N SER A 278 8.36 -10.96 -15.57
CA SER A 278 7.56 -12.07 -16.11
C SER A 278 6.67 -12.77 -15.08
N GLU A 279 6.76 -12.41 -13.80
CA GLU A 279 5.88 -12.90 -12.73
C GLU A 279 4.80 -11.87 -12.41
N ASP A 280 3.64 -12.33 -11.95
CA ASP A 280 2.55 -11.47 -11.53
C ASP A 280 2.33 -11.52 -10.03
N ALA A 281 1.83 -10.41 -9.49
CA ALA A 281 1.36 -10.36 -8.12
C ALA A 281 0.20 -11.33 -7.91
N LYS A 282 0.10 -11.91 -6.71
CA LYS A 282 -0.99 -12.82 -6.34
C LYS A 282 -1.59 -12.41 -5.01
N PHE A 283 -2.91 -12.47 -4.93
CA PHE A 283 -3.67 -12.18 -3.73
C PHE A 283 -4.34 -13.48 -3.25
N LYS A 284 -4.32 -13.74 -1.95
CA LYS A 284 -4.98 -14.90 -1.36
C LYS A 284 -5.69 -14.51 -0.08
N PHE A 285 -6.89 -15.05 0.10
CA PHE A 285 -7.66 -14.94 1.33
C PHE A 285 -7.75 -16.31 2.03
N SER A 286 -7.72 -16.29 3.35
CA SER A 286 -7.93 -17.48 4.19
C SER A 286 -8.68 -17.09 5.46
N ARG A 287 -9.82 -17.76 5.72
CA ARG A 287 -10.57 -17.57 6.97
C ARG A 287 -9.79 -17.95 8.22
N LYS A 288 -8.73 -18.75 8.10
CA LYS A 288 -7.87 -19.15 9.22
C LYS A 288 -6.82 -18.09 9.57
N GLU A 289 -6.62 -17.11 8.69
CA GLU A 289 -5.63 -16.05 8.84
C GLU A 289 -6.29 -14.74 9.33
N GLN A 290 -7.60 -14.76 9.63
CA GLN A 290 -8.31 -13.62 10.22
C GLN A 290 -8.26 -13.70 11.75
N ALA A 291 -8.23 -12.54 12.42
CA ALA A 291 -8.24 -12.38 13.86
C ALA A 291 -9.62 -12.00 14.44
N ILE A 292 -10.62 -11.75 13.58
CA ILE A 292 -12.00 -11.37 13.95
C ILE A 292 -13.03 -12.36 13.44
#